data_AF-A0A672GQ17-F1
#
_entry.id   AF-A0A672GQ17-F1
#
_cell.length_a   1.000
_cell.length_b   1.000
_cell.length_c   1.000
_cell.angle_alpha   90.00
_cell.angle_beta   90.00
_cell.angle_gamma   90.00
#
_symmetry.space_group_name_H-M   'P 1'
#
loop_
_entity.id
_entity.type
_entity.pdbx_description
1 polymer ?
#
loop_
_entity_poly.entity_id
_entity_poly.type
_entity_poly.pdbx_seq_one_letter_code
_entity_poly.pdbx_strand_id
1 'polypeptide(L)'
;MLKLCSELEMVASCYEAKRNKLRETKEVEQKWLEETKKVFTAVSDHIQKMKSYQERLMSCLGDILEKHVPPLNKELSANAKKKNIQDEITENLISLNEMLEMLMNKVLSTPHDPYLTIDETFWPPYVELLLRHGIAVRHQENNFKIRLETFF
;
A
#
# COMPACT_ATOMS: atom_id res chain seq x y z
N MET A 1 -58.36 -20.17 44.68
CA MET A 1 -57.33 -19.15 45.03
C MET A 1 -55.92 -19.72 45.01
N LEU A 2 -55.59 -20.78 45.75
CA LEU A 2 -54.20 -21.30 45.86
C LEU A 2 -53.53 -21.69 44.52
N LYS A 3 -54.26 -22.28 43.57
CA LYS A 3 -53.73 -22.65 42.24
C LYS A 3 -53.26 -21.44 41.42
N LEU A 4 -54.06 -20.37 41.41
CA LEU A 4 -53.75 -19.13 40.69
C LEU A 4 -52.52 -18.44 41.27
N CYS A 5 -52.34 -18.46 42.59
CA CYS A 5 -51.15 -17.91 43.24
C CYS A 5 -49.88 -18.66 42.81
N SER A 6 -49.93 -20.00 42.76
CA SER A 6 -48.80 -20.82 42.32
C SER A 6 -48.45 -20.62 40.84
N GLU A 7 -49.45 -20.47 39.97
CA GLU A 7 -49.24 -20.17 38.54
C GLU A 7 -48.61 -18.78 38.33
N LEU A 8 -49.07 -17.76 39.05
CA LEU A 8 -48.51 -16.41 38.97
C LEU A 8 -47.07 -16.34 39.48
N GLU A 9 -46.75 -17.06 40.57
CA GLU A 9 -45.40 -17.14 41.12
C GLU A 9 -44.44 -17.82 40.15
N MET A 10 -44.88 -18.89 39.48
CA MET A 10 -44.10 -19.53 38.41
C MET A 10 -43.84 -18.58 37.24
N VAL A 11 -44.86 -17.85 36.77
CA VAL A 11 -44.72 -16.89 35.66
C VAL A 11 -43.77 -15.75 36.04
N ALA A 12 -43.86 -15.23 37.27
CA ALA A 12 -42.94 -14.21 37.78
C ALA A 12 -41.49 -14.73 37.80
N SER A 13 -41.27 -15.95 38.30
CA SER A 13 -39.95 -16.59 38.31
C SER A 13 -39.39 -16.79 36.89
N CYS A 14 -40.21 -17.26 35.95
CA CYS A 14 -39.80 -17.38 34.54
C CYS A 14 -39.44 -16.02 33.92
N TYR A 15 -40.18 -14.98 34.24
CA TYR A 15 -39.90 -13.62 33.76
C TYR A 15 -38.57 -13.09 34.33
N GLU A 16 -38.33 -13.26 35.62
CA GLU A 16 -37.09 -12.87 36.28
C GLU A 16 -35.88 -13.62 35.70
N ALA A 17 -36.00 -14.93 35.51
CA ALA A 17 -34.96 -15.76 34.89
C ALA A 17 -34.64 -15.27 33.47
N LYS A 18 -35.66 -14.97 32.66
CA LYS A 18 -35.47 -14.44 31.31
C LYS A 18 -34.80 -13.07 31.32
N ARG A 19 -35.19 -12.18 32.24
CA ARG A 19 -34.59 -10.86 32.41
C ARG A 19 -33.11 -10.96 32.81
N ASN A 20 -32.79 -11.82 33.76
CA ASN A 20 -31.42 -12.02 34.23
C ASN A 20 -30.53 -12.58 33.11
N LYS A 21 -31.01 -13.60 32.39
CA LYS A 21 -30.31 -14.15 31.22
C LYS A 21 -30.05 -13.09 30.15
N LEU A 22 -31.04 -12.24 29.85
CA LEU A 22 -30.86 -11.15 28.90
C LEU A 22 -29.82 -10.12 29.37
N ARG A 23 -29.80 -9.82 30.67
CA ARG A 23 -28.80 -8.92 31.26
C ARG A 23 -27.39 -9.49 31.15
N GLU A 24 -27.21 -10.77 31.48
CA GLU A 24 -25.93 -11.48 31.35
C GLU A 24 -25.44 -11.50 29.90
N THR A 25 -26.32 -11.83 28.94
CA THR A 25 -25.98 -11.79 27.52
C THR A 25 -25.51 -10.39 27.10
N LYS A 26 -26.23 -9.35 27.50
CA LYS A 26 -25.86 -7.96 27.20
C LYS A 26 -24.49 -7.58 27.79
N GLU A 27 -24.20 -7.99 29.02
CA GLU A 27 -22.92 -7.70 29.68
C GLU A 27 -21.76 -8.38 28.94
N VAL A 28 -21.94 -9.64 28.52
CA VAL A 28 -20.94 -10.38 27.73
C VAL A 28 -20.72 -9.69 26.38
N GLU A 29 -21.78 -9.32 25.66
CA GLU A 29 -21.67 -8.61 24.38
C GLU A 29 -20.97 -7.26 24.52
N GLN A 30 -21.26 -6.51 25.58
CA GLN A 30 -20.59 -5.23 25.85
C GLN A 30 -19.09 -5.42 26.10
N LYS A 31 -18.71 -6.45 26.87
CA LYS A 31 -17.30 -6.77 27.10
C LYS A 31 -16.60 -7.17 25.80
N TRP A 32 -17.24 -8.00 24.99
CA TRP A 32 -16.74 -8.40 23.67
C TRP A 32 -16.54 -7.20 22.74
N LEU A 33 -17.49 -6.27 22.74
CA LEU A 33 -17.40 -5.04 21.95
C LEU A 33 -16.21 -4.17 22.39
N GLU A 34 -15.99 -4.03 23.69
CA GLU A 34 -14.88 -3.25 24.24
C GLU A 34 -13.52 -3.89 23.89
N GLU A 35 -13.41 -5.21 24.00
CA GLU A 35 -12.21 -5.95 23.59
C GLU A 35 -11.93 -5.81 22.09
N THR A 36 -12.98 -5.92 21.27
CA THR A 36 -12.88 -5.75 19.81
C THR A 36 -12.42 -4.34 19.44
N LYS A 37 -12.94 -3.30 20.11
CA LYS A 37 -12.50 -1.92 19.92
C LYS A 37 -11.02 -1.73 20.22
N LYS A 38 -10.52 -2.31 21.31
CA LYS A 38 -9.10 -2.23 21.68
C LYS A 38 -8.19 -2.86 20.63
N VAL A 39 -8.57 -4.04 20.13
CA VAL A 39 -7.83 -4.70 19.03
C VAL A 39 -7.86 -3.82 17.78
N PHE A 40 -9.02 -3.28 17.42
CA PHE A 40 -9.14 -2.39 16.25
C PHE A 40 -8.25 -1.16 16.36
N THR A 41 -8.23 -0.49 17.52
CA THR A 41 -7.35 0.67 17.74
C THR A 41 -5.87 0.30 17.64
N ALA A 42 -5.47 -0.84 18.22
CA ALA A 42 -4.08 -1.30 18.15
C ALA A 42 -3.64 -1.59 16.70
N VAL A 43 -4.51 -2.22 15.91
CA VAL A 43 -4.26 -2.48 14.49
C VAL A 43 -4.19 -1.17 13.70
N SER A 44 -5.10 -0.22 13.94
CA SER A 44 -5.08 1.09 13.30
C SER A 44 -3.78 1.85 13.59
N ASP A 45 -3.32 1.84 14.84
CA ASP A 45 -2.05 2.46 15.23
C ASP A 45 -0.85 1.81 14.54
N HIS A 46 -0.86 0.49 14.40
CA HIS A 46 0.18 -0.23 13.68
C HIS A 46 0.21 0.12 12.19
N ILE A 47 -0.96 0.19 11.54
CA ILE A 47 -1.09 0.63 10.15
C ILE A 47 -0.56 2.05 9.98
N GLN A 48 -0.90 2.96 10.90
CA GLN A 48 -0.44 4.35 10.83
C GLN A 48 1.07 4.45 10.97
N LYS A 49 1.67 3.71 11.91
CA LYS A 49 3.15 3.65 12.06
C LYS A 49 3.82 3.13 10.80
N MET A 50 3.28 2.08 10.17
CA MET A 50 3.80 1.54 8.92
C MET A 50 3.74 2.57 7.79
N LYS A 51 2.62 3.29 7.64
CA LYS A 51 2.48 4.36 6.65
C LYS A 51 3.50 5.47 6.85
N SER A 52 3.65 5.97 8.07
CA SER A 52 4.63 7.02 8.35
C SER A 52 6.07 6.57 8.13
N TYR A 53 6.39 5.29 8.39
CA TYR A 53 7.69 4.73 8.07
C TYR A 53 7.92 4.68 6.55
N GLN A 54 6.94 4.21 5.78
CA GLN A 54 7.00 4.17 4.32
C GLN A 54 7.18 5.57 3.72
N GLU A 55 6.42 6.56 4.17
CA GLU A 55 6.53 7.96 3.73
C GLU A 55 7.94 8.52 3.97
N ARG A 56 8.49 8.29 5.17
CA ARG A 56 9.86 8.70 5.50
C ARG A 56 10.89 8.02 4.61
N LEU A 57 10.73 6.72 4.37
CA LEU A 57 11.63 5.96 3.50
C LEU A 57 11.61 6.51 2.06
N MET A 58 10.42 6.78 1.52
CA MET A 58 10.25 7.36 0.19
C MET A 58 10.85 8.76 0.10
N SER A 59 10.67 9.60 1.13
CA SER A 59 11.29 10.92 1.21
C SER A 59 12.82 10.82 1.19
N CYS A 60 13.41 9.96 2.03
CA CYS A 60 14.86 9.77 2.07
C CYS A 60 15.41 9.24 0.74
N LEU A 61 14.68 8.33 0.07
CA LEU A 61 15.05 7.86 -1.25
C LEU A 61 15.05 9.02 -2.26
N GLY A 62 14.02 9.86 -2.26
CA GLY A 62 13.96 11.05 -3.10
C GLY A 62 15.16 11.99 -2.89
N ASP A 63 15.50 12.28 -1.63
CA ASP A 63 16.63 13.15 -1.27
C ASP A 63 17.98 12.60 -1.74
N ILE A 64 18.16 11.27 -1.71
CA ILE A 64 19.38 10.60 -2.19
C ILE A 64 19.45 10.68 -3.71
N LEU A 65 18.34 10.42 -4.40
CA LEU A 65 18.30 10.45 -5.86
C LEU A 65 18.55 11.86 -6.39
N GLU A 66 18.00 12.90 -5.77
CA GLU A 66 18.26 14.29 -6.16
C GLU A 66 19.75 14.69 -6.06
N LYS A 67 20.46 14.16 -5.04
CA LYS A 67 21.89 14.47 -4.83
C LYS A 67 22.83 13.74 -5.78
N HIS A 68 22.46 12.53 -6.21
CA HIS A 68 23.38 11.62 -6.88
C HIS A 68 23.02 11.29 -8.33
N VAL A 69 21.78 11.52 -8.75
CA VAL A 69 21.32 11.19 -10.09
C VAL A 69 21.36 12.44 -10.96
N PRO A 70 22.04 12.41 -12.12
CA PRO A 70 22.00 13.52 -13.06
C PRO A 70 20.54 13.82 -13.46
N PRO A 71 20.12 15.09 -13.42
CA PRO A 71 18.80 15.46 -13.92
C PRO A 71 18.73 15.19 -15.43
N LEU A 72 17.58 14.71 -15.92
CA LEU A 72 17.34 14.36 -17.33
C LEU A 72 17.84 15.41 -18.34
N ASN A 73 17.84 16.69 -17.94
CA ASN A 73 18.16 17.82 -18.81
C ASN A 73 19.66 18.01 -19.13
N LYS A 74 20.59 17.34 -18.45
CA LYS A 74 22.02 17.70 -18.57
C LYS A 74 22.82 16.96 -19.64
N GLU A 75 22.41 15.76 -20.07
CA GLU A 75 23.21 14.96 -21.01
C GLU A 75 22.85 15.15 -22.49
N LEU A 76 21.61 15.51 -22.81
CA LEU A 76 21.18 15.69 -24.20
C LEU A 76 21.71 16.98 -24.86
N SER A 77 22.15 17.96 -24.06
CA SER A 77 22.65 19.25 -24.55
C SER A 77 24.13 19.23 -24.98
N ALA A 78 24.89 18.17 -24.69
CA ALA A 78 26.31 18.13 -25.01
C ALA A 78 26.58 17.86 -26.50
N ASN A 79 25.61 17.29 -27.24
CA ASN A 79 25.77 16.97 -28.66
C ASN A 79 24.51 17.25 -29.47
N ALA A 80 24.70 18.01 -30.57
CA ALA A 80 23.83 18.22 -31.72
C ALA A 80 22.86 19.41 -31.68
N LYS A 81 23.23 20.40 -32.52
CA LYS A 81 22.39 21.47 -33.05
C LYS A 81 21.16 20.87 -33.77
N LYS A 82 19.98 20.79 -33.14
CA LYS A 82 18.66 20.64 -33.79
C LYS A 82 17.51 21.01 -32.82
N LYS A 83 17.32 22.31 -32.60
CA LYS A 83 16.40 22.92 -31.62
C LYS A 83 14.96 23.09 -32.14
N ASN A 84 14.18 22.02 -32.30
CA ASN A 84 12.71 22.18 -32.34
C ASN A 84 11.89 20.93 -32.03
N ILE A 85 12.45 19.71 -32.12
CA ILE A 85 11.71 18.45 -31.88
C ILE A 85 12.13 17.79 -30.56
N GLN A 86 13.35 18.06 -30.08
CA GLN A 86 13.86 17.42 -28.86
C GLN A 86 13.23 17.94 -27.57
N ASP A 87 12.80 19.22 -27.55
CA ASP A 87 12.20 19.82 -26.36
C ASP A 87 10.85 19.18 -25.99
N GLU A 88 10.04 18.77 -26.98
CA GLU A 88 8.74 18.10 -26.80
C GLU A 88 8.86 16.64 -26.29
N ILE A 89 9.96 15.96 -26.62
CA ILE A 89 10.25 14.59 -26.15
C ILE A 89 10.68 14.60 -24.69
N THR A 90 11.44 15.63 -24.26
CA THR A 90 11.86 15.78 -22.86
C THR A 90 10.70 16.08 -21.90
N GLU A 91 9.61 16.69 -22.37
CA GLU A 91 8.45 16.99 -21.50
C GLU A 91 7.68 15.74 -21.08
N ASN A 92 7.77 14.63 -21.82
CA ASN A 92 7.03 13.41 -21.54
C ASN A 92 7.85 12.33 -20.80
N LEU A 93 9.13 12.59 -20.50
CA LEU A 93 9.99 11.61 -19.82
C LEU A 93 9.76 11.63 -18.31
N ILE A 94 9.53 10.45 -17.74
CA ILE A 94 9.37 10.29 -16.29
C ILE A 94 10.72 10.32 -15.58
N SER A 95 10.72 10.85 -14.36
CA SER A 95 11.86 10.82 -13.47
C SER A 95 12.15 9.40 -12.94
N LEU A 96 13.36 9.17 -12.41
CA LEU A 96 13.72 7.88 -11.82
C LEU A 96 12.82 7.56 -10.60
N ASN A 97 12.42 8.57 -9.84
CA ASN A 97 11.53 8.42 -8.68
C ASN A 97 10.17 7.87 -9.11
N GLU A 98 9.58 8.44 -10.16
CA GLU A 98 8.29 7.99 -10.71
C GLU A 98 8.39 6.57 -11.27
N MET A 99 9.49 6.23 -11.95
CA MET A 99 9.72 4.87 -12.44
C MET A 99 9.78 3.85 -11.29
N LEU A 100 10.51 4.17 -10.22
CA LEU A 100 10.60 3.32 -9.03
C LEU A 100 9.24 3.20 -8.33
N GLU A 101 8.51 4.29 -8.19
CA GLU A 101 7.17 4.30 -7.61
C GLU A 101 6.21 3.42 -8.42
N MET A 102 6.20 3.54 -9.75
CA MET A 102 5.41 2.67 -10.61
C MET A 102 5.77 1.19 -10.41
N LEU A 103 7.07 0.85 -10.36
CA LEU A 103 7.53 -0.53 -10.16
C LEU A 103 7.08 -1.09 -8.81
N MET A 104 7.26 -0.32 -7.73
CA MET A 104 6.83 -0.71 -6.38
C MET A 104 5.32 -0.89 -6.30
N ASN A 105 4.56 0.07 -6.82
CA ASN A 105 3.10 0.00 -6.85
C ASN A 105 2.61 -1.17 -7.71
N LYS A 106 3.29 -1.51 -8.81
CA LYS A 106 2.92 -2.63 -9.68
C LYS A 106 3.01 -3.97 -8.95
N VAL A 107 4.07 -4.19 -8.17
CA VAL A 107 4.25 -5.41 -7.38
C VAL A 107 3.15 -5.55 -6.32
N LEU A 108 2.75 -4.44 -5.68
CA LEU A 108 1.72 -4.46 -4.64
C LEU A 108 0.29 -4.56 -5.19
N SER A 109 0.00 -3.89 -6.30
CA SER A 109 -1.35 -3.83 -6.88
C SER A 109 -1.69 -5.06 -7.74
N THR A 110 -0.72 -5.58 -8.50
CA THR A 110 -0.91 -6.74 -9.37
C THR A 110 0.20 -7.77 -9.15
N PRO A 111 0.21 -8.50 -8.01
CA PRO A 111 1.30 -9.43 -7.66
C PRO A 111 1.43 -10.60 -8.64
N HIS A 112 0.34 -10.96 -9.35
CA HIS A 112 0.35 -12.02 -10.36
C HIS A 112 0.95 -11.58 -11.71
N ASP A 113 1.00 -10.28 -11.98
CA ASP A 113 1.64 -9.69 -13.17
C ASP A 113 2.40 -8.42 -12.78
N PRO A 114 3.58 -8.56 -12.13
CA PRO A 114 4.35 -7.44 -11.60
C PRO A 114 5.16 -6.70 -12.67
N TYR A 115 4.93 -6.99 -13.97
CA TYR A 115 5.69 -6.41 -15.06
C TYR A 115 5.08 -5.08 -15.52
N LEU A 116 5.94 -4.09 -15.70
CA LEU A 116 5.66 -2.85 -16.40
C LEU A 116 6.20 -2.92 -17.82
N THR A 117 5.44 -2.36 -18.76
CA THR A 117 5.90 -2.17 -20.14
C THR A 117 6.66 -0.85 -20.23
N ILE A 118 7.87 -0.91 -20.78
CA ILE A 118 8.71 0.23 -21.10
C ILE A 118 8.15 0.85 -22.39
N ASP A 119 7.61 2.06 -22.28
CA ASP A 119 7.17 2.88 -23.41
C ASP A 119 8.11 4.07 -23.64
N GLU A 120 7.70 5.01 -24.48
CA GLU A 120 8.49 6.19 -24.88
C GLU A 120 8.75 7.18 -23.72
N THR A 121 8.02 7.07 -22.61
CA THR A 121 8.20 7.91 -21.42
C THR A 121 9.39 7.47 -20.56
N PHE A 122 9.89 6.25 -20.76
CA PHE A 122 10.97 5.69 -19.96
C PHE A 122 12.34 6.10 -20.49
N TRP A 123 13.11 6.84 -19.69
CA TRP A 123 14.46 7.22 -20.10
C TRP A 123 15.42 6.00 -20.08
N PRO A 124 16.02 5.62 -21.22
CA PRO A 124 16.83 4.39 -21.30
C PRO A 124 17.99 4.31 -20.28
N PRO A 125 18.72 5.39 -19.96
CA PRO A 125 19.76 5.35 -18.92
C PRO A 125 19.24 4.97 -17.53
N TYR A 126 18.03 5.40 -17.17
CA TYR A 126 17.40 5.02 -15.89
C TYR A 126 16.98 3.56 -15.88
N VAL A 127 16.38 3.08 -16.97
CA VAL A 127 16.09 1.64 -17.12
C VAL A 127 17.37 0.83 -16.98
N GLU A 128 18.44 1.22 -17.65
CA GLU A 128 19.72 0.52 -17.60
C GLU A 128 20.36 0.58 -16.21
N LEU A 129 20.28 1.72 -15.51
CA LEU A 129 20.72 1.86 -14.13
C LEU A 129 20.03 0.83 -13.22
N LEU A 130 18.70 0.73 -13.30
CA LEU A 130 17.92 -0.20 -12.49
C LEU A 130 18.29 -1.66 -12.78
N LEU A 131 18.48 -2.02 -14.04
CA LEU A 131 18.86 -3.38 -14.45
C LEU A 131 20.30 -3.72 -14.02
N ARG A 132 21.25 -2.81 -14.24
CA ARG A 132 22.67 -3.04 -13.97
C ARG A 132 22.97 -3.15 -12.47
N HIS A 133 22.21 -2.45 -11.64
CA HIS A 133 22.34 -2.52 -10.18
C HIS A 133 21.46 -3.61 -9.56
N GLY A 134 20.75 -4.41 -10.37
CA GLY A 134 19.92 -5.51 -9.88
C GLY A 134 18.68 -5.05 -9.11
N ILE A 135 18.23 -3.81 -9.33
CA ILE A 135 17.01 -3.27 -8.72
C ILE A 135 15.78 -3.76 -9.50
N ALA A 136 15.92 -3.93 -10.82
CA ALA A 136 14.88 -4.44 -11.70
C ALA A 136 15.38 -5.62 -12.55
N VAL A 137 14.44 -6.43 -13.04
CA VAL A 137 14.69 -7.61 -13.87
C VAL A 137 13.86 -7.52 -15.15
N ARG A 138 14.48 -7.79 -16.31
CA ARG A 138 13.75 -7.90 -17.59
C ARG A 138 12.94 -9.19 -17.65
N HIS A 139 11.80 -9.14 -18.33
CA HIS A 139 11.02 -10.33 -18.65
C HIS A 139 11.80 -11.24 -19.61
N GLN A 140 11.70 -12.56 -19.42
CA GLN A 140 12.48 -13.55 -20.18
C GLN A 140 12.17 -13.53 -21.68
N GLU A 141 10.88 -13.37 -22.03
CA GLU A 141 10.42 -13.41 -23.42
C GLU A 141 10.22 -12.01 -24.04
N ASN A 142 10.12 -10.95 -23.22
CA ASN A 142 9.76 -9.61 -23.69
C ASN A 142 10.71 -8.56 -23.10
N ASN A 143 11.66 -8.12 -23.92
CA ASN A 143 12.65 -7.15 -23.49
C ASN A 143 12.06 -5.77 -23.15
N PHE A 144 10.83 -5.47 -23.58
CA PHE A 144 10.13 -4.23 -23.21
C PHE A 144 9.38 -4.35 -21.89
N LYS A 145 9.52 -5.44 -21.15
CA LYS A 145 8.91 -5.60 -19.82
C LYS A 145 9.96 -5.70 -18.73
N ILE A 146 9.79 -4.92 -17.67
CA ILE A 146 10.62 -4.97 -16.47
C ILE A 146 9.76 -5.12 -15.23
N ARG A 147 10.27 -5.79 -14.21
CA ARG A 147 9.66 -5.85 -12.87
C ARG A 147 10.70 -5.49 -11.82
N LEU A 148 10.24 -5.09 -10.64
CA LEU A 148 11.13 -4.94 -9.49
C LEU A 148 11.74 -6.30 -9.13
N GLU A 149 13.01 -6.30 -8.72
CA GLU A 149 13.65 -7.48 -8.13
C GLU A 149 13.01 -7.80 -6.78
N THR A 150 13.02 -9.07 -6.42
CA THR A 150 12.49 -9.53 -5.13
C THR A 150 13.56 -9.37 -4.04
N PHE A 151 13.33 -8.46 -3.10
CA PHE A 151 14.18 -8.27 -1.91
C PHE A 151 13.62 -9.14 -0.77
N PHE A 152 14.22 -10.30 -0.53
CA PHE A 152 13.87 -11.24 0.55
C PHE A 152 14.84 -11.14 1.72
#